data_AF-A0A523SKJ7-F1
#
_entry.id   AF-A0A523SKJ7-F1
#
_cell.length_a   1.000
_cell.length_b   1.000
_cell.length_c   1.000
_cell.angle_alpha   90.00
_cell.angle_beta   90.00
_cell.angle_gamma   90.00
#
_symmetry.space_group_name_H-M   'P 1'
#
loop_
_entity.id
_entity.type
_entity.pdbx_description
1 polymer ?
#
loop_
_entity_poly.entity_id
_entity_poly.type
_entity_poly.pdbx_seq_one_letter_code
_entity_poly.pdbx_strand_id
1 'polypeptide(L)' 'MKAMILKKFAPIDNKPLKLANVPIPEPGPDDILIRINICGVCHTDLHTVAGELPAA' A
#
# COMPACT_ATOMS: atom_id res chain seq x y z
N MET A 1 -0.91 12.45 -4.43
CA MET A 1 0.07 12.02 -3.41
C MET A 1 0.96 10.90 -3.92
N LYS A 2 2.13 10.66 -3.31
CA LYS A 2 2.99 9.52 -3.62
C LYS A 2 2.59 8.31 -2.76
N ALA A 3 2.55 7.13 -3.36
CA ALA A 3 2.25 5.88 -2.65
C ALA A 3 2.99 4.69 -3.29
N MET A 4 3.24 3.64 -2.51
CA MET A 4 3.71 2.35 -3.03
C MET A 4 2.50 1.54 -3.50
N ILE A 5 2.49 1.13 -4.76
CA ILE A 5 1.38 0.41 -5.39
C ILE A 5 1.81 -1.02 -5.71
N LEU A 6 1.01 -1.98 -5.25
CA LEU A 6 1.12 -3.38 -5.62
C LEU A 6 0.17 -3.68 -6.77
N LYS A 7 0.70 -3.94 -7.97
CA LYS A 7 -0.13 -4.29 -9.14
C LYS A 7 -0.35 -5.79 -9.29
N LYS A 8 0.61 -6.59 -8.82
CA LYS A 8 0.62 -8.04 -8.90
C LYS A 8 1.42 -8.59 -7.73
N PHE A 9 0.88 -9.62 -7.07
CA PHE A 9 1.58 -10.36 -6.03
C PHE A 9 2.82 -11.04 -6.59
N ALA A 10 3.94 -10.95 -5.87
CA ALA A 10 5.19 -11.63 -6.19
C ALA A 10 6.12 -11.64 -4.97
N PRO A 11 7.13 -12.53 -4.92
CA PRO A 11 8.20 -12.44 -3.93
C PRO A 11 8.82 -11.04 -3.86
N ILE A 12 9.18 -10.58 -2.66
CA ILE A 12 9.67 -9.21 -2.44
C ILE A 12 10.93 -8.90 -3.25
N ASP A 13 11.77 -9.90 -3.50
CA ASP A 13 13.01 -9.78 -4.29
C ASP A 13 12.76 -9.34 -5.73
N ASN A 14 11.56 -9.60 -6.27
CA ASN A 14 11.13 -9.14 -7.59
C ASN A 14 10.72 -7.65 -7.59
N LYS A 15 10.78 -6.98 -6.44
CA LYS A 15 10.44 -5.56 -6.24
C LYS A 15 9.06 -5.21 -6.82
N PRO A 16 7.98 -5.92 -6.43
CA PRO A 16 6.66 -5.75 -7.02
C PRO A 16 5.96 -4.44 -6.64
N LEU A 17 6.32 -3.86 -5.49
CA LEU A 17 5.85 -2.54 -5.07
C LEU A 17 6.52 -1.44 -5.90
N LYS A 18 5.71 -0.58 -6.53
CA LYS A 18 6.20 0.56 -7.32
C LYS A 18 5.73 1.88 -6.72
N LEU A 19 6.65 2.81 -6.55
CA LEU A 19 6.31 4.18 -6.18
C LEU A 19 5.57 4.85 -7.35
N ALA A 20 4.38 5.38 -7.07
CA ALA A 20 3.57 6.07 -8.06
C ALA A 20 2.95 7.34 -7.47
N ASN A 21 2.60 8.28 -8.36
CA ASN A 21 1.71 9.38 -8.01
C ASN A 21 0.27 8.92 -8.20
N VAL A 22 -0.56 9.11 -7.20
CA VAL A 22 -2.00 8.81 -7.19
C VAL A 22 -2.80 10.06 -6.81
N PRO A 23 -4.08 10.17 -7.19
CA PRO A 23 -4.94 11.26 -6.72
C PRO A 23 -5.02 11.31 -5.19
N ILE A 24 -5.33 12.48 -4.63
CA ILE A 24 -5.69 12.57 -3.21
C ILE A 24 -7.15 12.10 -3.12
N PRO A 25 -7.49 11.14 -2.24
CA PRO A 25 -8.87 10.67 -2.11
C PRO A 25 -9.76 11.75 -1.50
N GLU A 26 -11.02 11.79 -1.93
CA GLU A 26 -12.07 12.62 -1.31
C GLU A 26 -12.73 11.81 -0.19
N PRO A 27 -12.74 12.29 1.07
CA PRO A 27 -13.39 11.59 2.17
C PRO A 27 -14.92 11.63 2.03
N GLY A 28 -15.59 10.52 2.37
CA GLY A 28 -17.03 10.48 2.53
C GLY A 28 -17.52 11.21 3.80
N PRO A 29 -18.84 11.22 4.08
CA PRO A 29 -19.42 11.94 5.22
C PRO A 29 -18.85 11.54 6.59
N ASP A 30 -18.46 10.28 6.74
CA ASP A 30 -17.96 9.71 7.99
C ASP A 30 -16.43 9.42 7.97
N ASP A 31 -15.74 9.81 6.89
CA ASP A 31 -14.32 9.56 6.72
C ASP A 31 -13.47 10.76 7.14
N ILE A 32 -12.21 10.48 7.50
CA ILE A 32 -11.19 11.51 7.72
C ILE A 32 -10.02 11.34 6.75
N LEU A 33 -9.57 12.45 6.17
CA LEU A 33 -8.39 12.47 5.32
C LEU A 33 -7.14 12.77 6.18
N ILE A 34 -6.25 11.78 6.27
CA ILE A 34 -5.01 11.89 7.06
C ILE A 34 -3.82 12.14 6.15
N ARG A 35 -3.03 13.17 6.46
CA ARG A 35 -1.70 13.37 5.86
C ARG A 35 -0.67 12.50 6.58
N ILE A 36 -0.15 11.50 5.88
CA ILE A 36 0.87 10.59 6.41
C ILE A 36 2.24 11.29 6.42
N ASN A 37 2.86 11.40 7.60
CA ASN A 37 4.23 11.93 7.76
C ASN A 37 5.27 10.80 7.70
N ILE A 38 4.97 9.64 8.27
CA ILE A 38 5.86 8.47 8.38
C ILE A 38 5.00 7.20 8.18
N CYS A 39 5.54 6.21 7.49
CA CYS A 39 4.93 4.89 7.33
C CYS A 39 5.85 3.83 7.94
N GLY A 40 5.33 3.07 8.91
CA GLY A 40 6.02 1.90 9.46
C GLY A 40 5.85 0.70 8.53
N VAL A 41 6.87 -0.15 8.45
CA VAL A 41 6.83 -1.41 7.69
C VAL A 41 6.92 -2.57 8.68
N CYS A 42 6.00 -3.51 8.56
CA CYS A 42 5.93 -4.73 9.37
C CYS A 42 6.39 -5.95 8.56
N HIS A 43 6.74 -7.03 9.25
CA HIS A 43 7.01 -8.31 8.59
C HIS A 43 5.79 -8.81 7.79
N THR A 44 4.58 -8.59 8.31
CA THR A 44 3.34 -8.97 7.62
C THR A 44 3.20 -8.35 6.23
N ASP A 45 3.81 -7.19 5.98
CA ASP A 45 3.79 -6.56 4.66
C ASP A 45 4.48 -7.42 3.60
N LEU A 46 5.52 -8.20 3.98
CA LEU A 46 6.19 -9.13 3.06
C LEU A 46 5.24 -10.24 2.62
N HIS A 47 4.48 -10.81 3.56
CA HIS A 47 3.47 -11.85 3.29
C HIS A 47 2.31 -11.30 2.46
N THR A 48 1.85 -10.07 2.74
CA THR A 48 0.84 -9.37 1.95
C THR A 48 1.29 -9.20 0.50
N VAL A 49 2.53 -8.73 0.29
CA VAL A 49 3.09 -8.50 -1.05
C VAL A 49 3.28 -9.81 -1.83
N ALA A 50 3.64 -10.89 -1.14
CA ALA A 50 3.75 -12.22 -1.71
C ALA A 50 2.38 -12.86 -2.05
N GLY A 51 1.28 -12.31 -1.54
CA GLY A 51 -0.06 -12.86 -1.74
C GLY A 51 -0.36 -14.07 -0.86
N GLU A 52 0.29 -14.18 0.29
CA GLU A 52 0.17 -15.31 1.22
C GLU A 52 -0.96 -15.12 2.25
N LEU A 53 -1.59 -13.94 2.27
CA LEU A 53 -2.72 -13.60 3.12
C LEU A 53 -4.01 -13.47 2.29
N PRO A 54 -5.20 -13.72 2.88
CA PRO A 54 -6.46 -13.45 2.22
C PRO A 54 -6.54 -11.99 1.77
N ALA A 55 -7.08 -11.75 0.57
CA ALA A 55 -7.38 -10.39 0.14
C ALA A 55 -8.49 -9.81 1.04
N ALA A 56 -8.25 -8.59 1.56
CA ALA A 56 -9.24 -7.81 2.31
C ALA A 56 -10.32 -7.25 1.38
#